data_AF-A0A8J3DHN7-F1
#
_entry.id   AF-A0A8J3DHN7-F1
#
_cell.length_a   1.000
_cell.length_b   1.000
_cell.length_c   1.000
_cell.angle_alpha   90.00
_cell.angle_beta   90.00
_cell.angle_gamma   90.00
#
_symmetry.space_group_name_H-M   'P 1'
#
loop_
_entity.id
_entity.type
_entity.pdbx_description
1 polymer ?
#
loop_
_entity_poly.entity_id
_entity_poly.type
_entity_poly.pdbx_seq_one_letter_code
_entity_poly.pdbx_strand_id
1 'polypeptide(L)'
;MTAILSRRFFQDALAKRINQSALLGLLLVVQPVTAAFTTEIVYFDLPDALEPAPIPAPTAQLVALPGYPVDPARLTLAGQIYVPDINVFGEGPFPTVVILHGSGGLWSNDLIANGPISQFEQWGEILADLGYIALFPDSYNPRGIAANFNGRRPHYDPLIDDDLCSPNYERPKDVIAALTYLAGRTDVDSDNIALMGFSQGAQTGMNAVLDLSVDLGNYEVSYTDLVNNVQVSTKKSVPSPVRIPDNLPFPKFGAFFYGGGSHYGYHGQASSVAAGRYMLDRRMKVLLFHGTEDSLLGVANPNVAPMTGSLYPMKQALSSSLQAAALGVPDPLQHHFILDLVEHSFDLVTLADQIDWNTINESPDQKAKRLCREEVLKWLEYCLKPAPITALAPDVAPGDVDLGVVTNARLNYQWRYSDNLTSWFDLGSDFDGDGGDIFMDATLGPDDRRFFTLDYLPIAPPIDDPDNAGFFHPYTDFSY
;
A
#
# COMPACT_ATOMS: atom_id res chain seq x y z
N MET A 1 -22.15 10.86 10.23
CA MET A 1 -23.49 10.61 10.83
C MET A 1 -23.55 9.12 11.06
N THR A 2 -23.55 8.56 12.27
CA THR A 2 -24.38 8.82 13.44
C THR A 2 -23.64 8.26 14.66
N ALA A 3 -23.50 9.01 15.75
CA ALA A 3 -23.05 8.49 17.04
C ALA A 3 -24.29 8.27 17.93
N ILE A 4 -24.47 7.04 18.42
CA ILE A 4 -25.50 6.71 19.41
C ILE A 4 -24.92 7.01 20.79
N LEU A 5 -25.33 8.13 21.39
CA LEU A 5 -25.28 8.32 22.84
C LEU A 5 -26.60 7.80 23.40
N SER A 6 -26.61 6.62 24.03
CA SER A 6 -27.80 6.14 24.75
C SER A 6 -27.56 6.17 26.25
N ARG A 7 -28.42 6.91 26.97
CA ARG A 7 -28.50 6.91 28.43
C ARG A 7 -28.94 5.52 28.92
N ARG A 8 -28.21 4.94 29.89
CA ARG A 8 -28.58 3.70 30.58
C ARG A 8 -30.04 3.74 31.08
N PHE A 9 -30.82 2.74 30.70
CA PHE A 9 -31.86 2.16 31.55
C PHE A 9 -31.55 0.68 31.73
N PHE A 10 -31.16 0.31 32.95
CA PHE A 10 -31.07 -1.06 33.43
C PHE A 10 -32.46 -1.73 33.42
N GLN A 11 -32.60 -2.89 32.78
CA GLN A 11 -33.43 -4.00 33.29
C GLN A 11 -32.86 -5.37 32.86
N ASP A 12 -32.29 -6.06 33.85
CA ASP A 12 -32.34 -7.50 34.17
C ASP A 12 -32.10 -8.58 33.10
N ALA A 13 -30.93 -9.22 33.26
CA ALA A 13 -30.74 -10.66 33.47
C ALA A 13 -31.60 -11.66 32.66
N LEU A 14 -30.94 -12.45 31.79
CA LEU A 14 -31.23 -13.89 31.74
C LEU A 14 -30.06 -14.71 31.14
N ALA A 15 -29.31 -15.37 32.02
CA ALA A 15 -28.56 -16.57 31.68
C ALA A 15 -29.26 -17.79 32.30
N LYS A 16 -29.32 -18.89 31.52
CA LYS A 16 -29.74 -20.28 31.82
C LYS A 16 -31.25 -20.59 31.88
N ARG A 17 -31.76 -21.31 30.86
CA ARG A 17 -32.07 -22.76 30.90
C ARG A 17 -32.75 -23.23 29.59
N ILE A 18 -32.30 -24.39 29.12
CA ILE A 18 -32.81 -25.19 27.99
C ILE A 18 -34.18 -25.78 28.34
N ASN A 19 -35.21 -25.64 27.48
CA ASN A 19 -35.92 -26.75 26.80
C ASN A 19 -37.24 -26.34 26.12
N GLN A 20 -37.42 -26.87 24.90
CA GLN A 20 -38.67 -27.27 24.24
C GLN A 20 -39.60 -26.25 23.55
N SER A 21 -39.57 -26.36 22.21
CA SER A 21 -40.74 -26.49 21.33
C SER A 21 -41.50 -25.23 20.89
N ALA A 22 -40.99 -24.54 19.88
CA ALA A 22 -41.81 -23.98 18.81
C ALA A 22 -40.96 -23.82 17.54
N LEU A 23 -41.16 -24.74 16.60
CA LEU A 23 -40.59 -24.71 15.26
C LEU A 23 -41.30 -23.59 14.48
N LEU A 24 -40.73 -22.39 14.44
CA LEU A 24 -41.07 -21.37 13.46
C LEU A 24 -39.86 -21.20 12.55
N GLY A 25 -39.92 -21.83 11.37
CA GLY A 25 -38.89 -21.72 10.35
C GLY A 25 -38.83 -20.29 9.84
N LEU A 26 -37.92 -19.50 10.40
CA LEU A 26 -37.45 -18.28 9.78
C LEU A 26 -36.54 -18.71 8.63
N LEU A 27 -37.07 -18.71 7.41
CA LEU A 27 -36.26 -18.79 6.20
C LEU A 27 -35.42 -17.51 6.17
N LEU A 28 -34.22 -17.55 6.76
CA LEU A 28 -33.17 -16.58 6.49
C LEU A 28 -32.78 -16.78 5.02
N VAL A 29 -33.45 -16.03 4.15
CA VAL A 29 -32.93 -15.77 2.82
C VAL A 29 -31.69 -14.92 3.05
N VAL A 30 -30.54 -15.57 3.13
CA VAL A 30 -29.25 -14.91 2.95
C VAL A 30 -29.29 -14.40 1.51
N GLN A 31 -29.73 -13.16 1.33
CA GLN A 31 -29.51 -12.44 0.10
C GLN A 31 -27.98 -12.42 -0.08
N PRO A 32 -27.44 -12.78 -1.26
CA PRO A 32 -26.03 -12.54 -1.51
C PRO A 32 -25.78 -11.06 -1.25
N VAL A 33 -24.82 -10.73 -0.37
CA VAL A 33 -24.34 -9.36 -0.25
C VAL A 33 -23.84 -9.00 -1.64
N THR A 34 -24.59 -8.13 -2.32
CA THR A 34 -24.13 -7.55 -3.58
C THR A 34 -22.84 -6.81 -3.28
N ALA A 35 -21.81 -7.00 -4.11
CA ALA A 35 -20.53 -6.31 -3.97
C ALA A 35 -20.74 -4.82 -3.64
N ALA A 36 -20.10 -4.34 -2.57
CA ALA A 36 -20.30 -2.99 -2.03
C ALA A 36 -19.39 -1.97 -2.72
N PHE A 37 -19.27 -2.06 -4.05
CA PHE A 37 -18.42 -1.17 -4.85
C PHE A 37 -18.82 -1.16 -6.32
N THR A 38 -18.28 -0.18 -7.05
CA THR A 38 -18.37 -0.07 -8.51
C THR A 38 -16.98 -0.13 -9.13
N THR A 39 -16.91 -0.59 -10.37
CA THR A 39 -15.67 -0.67 -11.15
C THR A 39 -15.82 0.06 -12.47
N GLU A 40 -14.80 0.81 -12.86
CA GLU A 40 -14.76 1.51 -14.15
C GLU A 40 -13.32 1.62 -14.67
N ILE A 41 -13.18 1.82 -15.98
CA ILE A 41 -11.92 2.24 -16.58
C ILE A 41 -11.92 3.76 -16.66
N VAL A 42 -10.90 4.39 -16.11
CA VAL A 42 -10.71 5.84 -16.11
C VAL A 42 -9.53 6.23 -16.99
N TYR A 43 -9.56 7.45 -17.51
CA TYR A 43 -8.48 8.00 -18.34
C TYR A 43 -7.94 9.29 -17.73
N PHE A 44 -6.62 9.43 -17.71
CA PHE A 44 -5.96 10.61 -17.16
C PHE A 44 -4.64 10.89 -17.83
N ASP A 45 -4.37 12.16 -18.10
CA ASP A 45 -3.19 12.60 -18.84
C ASP A 45 -1.95 12.64 -17.93
N LEU A 46 -0.80 12.31 -18.50
CA LEU A 46 0.47 12.74 -17.94
C LEU A 46 0.55 14.27 -18.02
N PRO A 47 1.07 14.98 -17.00
CA PRO A 47 1.33 16.41 -17.13
C PRO A 47 2.28 16.72 -18.29
N ASP A 48 2.00 17.74 -19.11
CA ASP A 48 2.77 18.12 -20.31
C ASP A 48 4.29 18.17 -20.08
N ALA A 49 4.72 18.65 -18.91
CA ALA A 49 6.14 18.77 -18.55
C ALA A 49 6.86 17.43 -18.32
N LEU A 50 6.11 16.33 -18.18
CA LEU A 50 6.63 14.99 -17.90
C LEU A 50 6.54 14.07 -19.12
N GLU A 51 5.87 14.49 -20.19
CA GLU A 51 5.64 13.63 -21.35
C GLU A 51 6.95 13.19 -22.02
N PRO A 52 7.02 11.91 -22.46
CA PRO A 52 8.14 11.45 -23.24
C PRO A 52 8.14 12.10 -24.63
N ALA A 53 9.34 12.33 -25.18
CA ALA A 53 9.51 12.85 -26.54
C ALA A 53 10.33 11.85 -27.39
N PRO A 54 9.75 11.25 -28.45
CA PRO A 54 8.36 11.39 -28.89
C PRO A 54 7.36 10.67 -27.96
N ILE A 55 6.10 11.09 -28.01
CA ILE A 55 5.00 10.41 -27.31
C ILE A 55 4.68 9.11 -28.05
N PRO A 56 4.73 7.94 -27.38
CA PRO A 56 4.40 6.67 -28.00
C PRO A 56 2.92 6.59 -28.36
N ALA A 57 2.60 5.91 -29.47
CA ALA A 57 1.21 5.67 -29.85
C ALA A 57 0.58 4.58 -28.96
N PRO A 58 -0.67 4.75 -28.49
CA PRO A 58 -1.35 3.75 -27.68
C PRO A 58 -1.67 2.49 -28.49
N THR A 59 -1.90 1.38 -27.79
CA THR A 59 -2.27 0.10 -28.42
C THR A 59 -3.65 0.17 -29.06
N ALA A 60 -3.88 -0.69 -30.06
CA ALA A 60 -5.18 -0.78 -30.72
C ALA A 60 -6.32 -1.16 -29.75
N GLN A 61 -6.04 -1.98 -28.73
CA GLN A 61 -7.04 -2.35 -27.73
C GLN A 61 -7.47 -1.16 -26.86
N LEU A 62 -6.53 -0.29 -26.49
CA LEU A 62 -6.83 0.91 -25.72
C LEU A 62 -7.60 1.93 -26.56
N VAL A 63 -7.19 2.14 -27.81
CA VAL A 63 -7.89 3.01 -28.77
C VAL A 63 -9.33 2.53 -29.03
N ALA A 64 -9.59 1.23 -28.92
CA ALA A 64 -10.92 0.66 -29.09
C ALA A 64 -11.83 0.84 -27.86
N LEU A 65 -11.31 1.26 -26.71
CA LEU A 65 -12.14 1.47 -25.53
C LEU A 65 -13.05 2.70 -25.69
N PRO A 66 -14.30 2.62 -25.23
CA PRO A 66 -15.19 3.77 -25.22
C PRO A 66 -14.60 4.94 -24.44
N GLY A 67 -14.64 6.13 -25.03
CA GLY A 67 -14.24 7.38 -24.37
C GLY A 67 -12.73 7.63 -24.26
N TYR A 68 -11.87 6.72 -24.74
CA TYR A 68 -10.43 6.96 -24.72
C TYR A 68 -10.06 8.15 -25.63
N PRO A 69 -9.40 9.20 -25.11
CA PRO A 69 -9.07 10.38 -25.90
C PRO A 69 -7.83 10.08 -26.76
N VAL A 70 -8.02 9.94 -28.07
CA VAL A 70 -6.91 9.78 -29.01
C VAL A 70 -6.33 11.15 -29.36
N ASP A 71 -5.35 11.60 -28.59
CA ASP A 71 -4.58 12.83 -28.85
C ASP A 71 -3.08 12.49 -28.99
N PRO A 72 -2.47 12.62 -30.18
CA PRO A 72 -1.05 12.33 -30.37
C PRO A 72 -0.12 13.35 -29.67
N ALA A 73 -0.67 14.45 -29.18
CA ALA A 73 0.06 15.45 -28.40
C ALA A 73 0.01 15.18 -26.90
N ARG A 74 -0.62 14.07 -26.44
CA ARG A 74 -0.70 13.71 -25.03
C ARG A 74 -0.48 12.23 -24.77
N LEU A 75 0.16 11.91 -23.65
CA LEU A 75 0.17 10.55 -23.12
C LEU A 75 -0.99 10.37 -22.13
N THR A 76 -2.10 9.82 -22.60
CA THR A 76 -3.24 9.50 -21.72
C THR A 76 -3.13 8.08 -21.18
N LEU A 77 -3.04 7.96 -19.85
CA LEU A 77 -3.09 6.68 -19.16
C LEU A 77 -4.53 6.18 -19.07
N ALA A 78 -4.69 4.86 -19.12
CA ALA A 78 -5.89 4.19 -18.62
C ALA A 78 -5.62 3.66 -17.21
N GLY A 79 -6.65 3.46 -16.41
CA GLY A 79 -6.55 2.73 -15.17
C GLY A 79 -7.85 2.04 -14.80
N GLN A 80 -7.74 0.90 -14.12
CA GLN A 80 -8.88 0.29 -13.46
C GLN A 80 -9.08 0.99 -12.11
N ILE A 81 -10.30 1.43 -11.80
CA ILE A 81 -10.64 1.94 -10.48
C ILE A 81 -11.76 1.10 -9.85
N TYR A 82 -11.68 0.96 -8.52
CA TYR A 82 -12.71 0.39 -7.66
C TYR A 82 -13.14 1.51 -6.69
N VAL A 83 -14.44 1.80 -6.63
CA VAL A 83 -15.00 2.88 -5.82
C VAL A 83 -16.01 2.29 -4.82
N PRO A 84 -15.86 2.55 -3.50
CA PRO A 84 -16.78 2.05 -2.49
C PRO A 84 -18.24 2.46 -2.74
N ASP A 85 -19.19 1.61 -2.35
CA ASP A 85 -20.62 1.91 -2.41
C ASP A 85 -20.99 2.97 -1.36
N ILE A 86 -21.47 4.11 -1.85
CA ILE A 86 -21.90 5.25 -1.03
C ILE A 86 -23.05 4.91 -0.08
N ASN A 87 -23.85 3.87 -0.38
CA ASN A 87 -24.92 3.43 0.51
C ASN A 87 -24.39 2.69 1.74
N VAL A 88 -23.16 2.17 1.67
CA VAL A 88 -22.50 1.46 2.77
C VAL A 88 -21.59 2.40 3.55
N PHE A 89 -20.80 3.23 2.84
CA PHE A 89 -19.75 4.06 3.46
C PHE A 89 -20.08 5.56 3.55
N GLY A 90 -21.22 5.99 3.00
CA GLY A 90 -21.57 7.41 2.83
C GLY A 90 -20.96 8.01 1.57
N GLU A 91 -21.20 9.29 1.31
CA GLU A 91 -20.79 9.96 0.05
C GLU A 91 -19.28 10.24 -0.09
N GLY A 92 -18.45 9.79 0.87
CA GLY A 92 -17.03 10.14 0.95
C GLY A 92 -16.77 11.50 1.62
N PRO A 93 -15.60 12.12 1.39
CA PRO A 93 -14.51 11.65 0.53
C PRO A 93 -13.84 10.38 1.06
N PHE A 94 -13.30 9.54 0.18
CA PHE A 94 -12.71 8.25 0.51
C PHE A 94 -11.19 8.28 0.53
N PRO A 95 -10.53 7.65 1.53
CA PRO A 95 -9.10 7.39 1.45
C PRO A 95 -8.80 6.53 0.21
N THR A 96 -7.64 6.75 -0.40
CA THR A 96 -7.33 6.17 -1.72
C THR A 96 -6.00 5.43 -1.72
N VAL A 97 -5.93 4.32 -2.44
CA VAL A 97 -4.71 3.56 -2.67
C VAL A 97 -4.43 3.51 -4.17
N VAL A 98 -3.24 3.97 -4.57
CA VAL A 98 -2.73 3.77 -5.94
C VAL A 98 -1.90 2.49 -5.96
N ILE A 99 -2.23 1.55 -6.85
CA ILE A 99 -1.57 0.24 -6.93
C ILE A 99 -0.86 0.09 -8.27
N LEU A 100 0.46 -0.17 -8.22
CA LEU A 100 1.34 -0.21 -9.37
C LEU A 100 1.68 -1.65 -9.76
N HIS A 101 1.38 -2.01 -11.01
CA HIS A 101 1.59 -3.37 -11.51
C HIS A 101 3.07 -3.74 -11.71
N GLY A 102 3.39 -5.04 -11.60
CA GLY A 102 4.72 -5.58 -11.92
C GLY A 102 4.99 -5.66 -13.42
N SER A 103 6.05 -6.40 -13.78
CA SER A 103 6.41 -6.60 -15.19
C SER A 103 5.29 -7.28 -15.99
N GLY A 104 4.48 -8.13 -15.35
CA GLY A 104 3.37 -8.85 -16.00
C GLY A 104 2.17 -7.99 -16.40
N GLY A 105 2.19 -6.68 -16.15
CA GLY A 105 1.11 -5.78 -16.55
C GLY A 105 -0.12 -5.83 -15.64
N LEU A 106 -1.10 -4.96 -15.91
CA LEU A 106 -2.35 -4.88 -15.16
C LEU A 106 -3.35 -5.97 -15.58
N TRP A 107 -3.44 -6.26 -16.87
CA TRP A 107 -4.56 -6.98 -17.47
C TRP A 107 -4.32 -8.47 -17.66
N SER A 108 -5.35 -9.29 -17.41
CA SER A 108 -5.30 -10.74 -17.54
C SER A 108 -5.06 -11.19 -18.98
N ASN A 109 -4.04 -12.02 -19.19
CA ASN A 109 -3.56 -12.44 -20.52
C ASN A 109 -3.22 -11.26 -21.45
N ASP A 110 -2.76 -10.14 -20.90
CA ASP A 110 -2.41 -8.91 -21.61
C ASP A 110 -3.58 -8.20 -22.34
N LEU A 111 -4.83 -8.63 -22.08
CA LEU A 111 -6.03 -8.11 -22.74
C LEU A 111 -6.88 -7.27 -21.79
N ILE A 112 -7.10 -5.99 -22.13
CA ILE A 112 -7.92 -5.08 -21.30
C ILE A 112 -9.33 -5.66 -21.07
N ALA A 113 -9.91 -6.29 -22.10
CA ALA A 113 -11.25 -6.87 -22.04
C ALA A 113 -11.42 -8.01 -21.02
N ASN A 114 -10.32 -8.62 -20.55
CA ASN A 114 -10.36 -9.67 -19.53
C ASN A 114 -10.38 -9.11 -18.11
N GLY A 115 -10.25 -7.80 -17.93
CA GLY A 115 -10.09 -7.18 -16.61
C GLY A 115 -8.70 -7.40 -16.00
N PRO A 116 -8.47 -6.88 -14.78
CA PRO A 116 -7.21 -7.02 -14.09
C PRO A 116 -6.82 -8.47 -13.84
N ILE A 117 -5.52 -8.75 -13.63
CA ILE A 117 -5.08 -10.05 -13.12
C ILE A 117 -5.69 -10.31 -11.72
N SER A 118 -5.88 -11.58 -11.37
CA SER A 118 -6.63 -12.00 -10.17
C SER A 118 -6.15 -11.38 -8.85
N GLN A 119 -4.85 -11.12 -8.72
CA GLN A 119 -4.29 -10.44 -7.55
C GLN A 119 -4.74 -8.98 -7.45
N PHE A 120 -4.76 -8.25 -8.56
CA PHE A 120 -5.18 -6.85 -8.58
C PHE A 120 -6.68 -6.72 -8.44
N GLU A 121 -7.44 -7.65 -9.02
CA GLU A 121 -8.87 -7.78 -8.74
C GLU A 121 -9.11 -7.96 -7.24
N GLN A 122 -8.48 -8.95 -6.60
CA GLN A 122 -8.60 -9.18 -5.16
C GLN A 122 -8.26 -7.93 -4.33
N TRP A 123 -7.17 -7.22 -4.65
CA TRP A 123 -6.83 -6.00 -3.93
C TRP A 123 -7.87 -4.89 -4.14
N GLY A 124 -8.38 -4.73 -5.36
CA GLY A 124 -9.42 -3.76 -5.67
C GLY A 124 -10.71 -4.02 -4.88
N GLU A 125 -11.16 -5.27 -4.85
CA GLU A 125 -12.34 -5.70 -4.10
C GLU A 125 -12.16 -5.50 -2.60
N ILE A 126 -11.07 -6.03 -2.02
CA ILE A 126 -10.78 -5.92 -0.59
C ILE A 126 -10.73 -4.46 -0.14
N LEU A 127 -10.07 -3.59 -0.91
CA LEU A 127 -9.92 -2.18 -0.56
C LEU A 127 -11.26 -1.45 -0.67
N ALA A 128 -12.03 -1.68 -1.73
CA ALA A 128 -13.33 -1.04 -1.89
C ALA A 128 -14.36 -1.51 -0.84
N ASP A 129 -14.36 -2.80 -0.50
CA ASP A 129 -15.15 -3.37 0.60
C ASP A 129 -14.71 -2.88 1.99
N LEU A 130 -13.56 -2.21 2.09
CA LEU A 130 -13.08 -1.56 3.30
C LEU A 130 -13.21 -0.03 3.27
N GLY A 131 -13.86 0.52 2.25
CA GLY A 131 -14.12 1.96 2.11
C GLY A 131 -12.95 2.75 1.53
N TYR A 132 -12.05 2.11 0.77
CA TYR A 132 -10.97 2.78 0.05
C TYR A 132 -11.26 2.81 -1.45
N ILE A 133 -10.96 3.93 -2.11
CA ILE A 133 -10.80 3.90 -3.57
C ILE A 133 -9.50 3.17 -3.89
N ALA A 134 -9.53 2.25 -4.86
CA ALA A 134 -8.34 1.58 -5.37
C ALA A 134 -8.15 1.90 -6.86
N LEU A 135 -7.05 2.58 -7.20
CA LEU A 135 -6.71 2.97 -8.56
C LEU A 135 -5.48 2.20 -9.05
N PHE A 136 -5.60 1.55 -10.20
CA PHE A 136 -4.56 0.77 -10.85
C PHE A 136 -4.20 1.38 -12.21
N PRO A 137 -3.17 2.23 -12.31
CA PRO A 137 -2.72 2.77 -13.58
C PRO A 137 -2.16 1.67 -14.51
N ASP A 138 -2.52 1.68 -15.79
CA ASP A 138 -1.91 0.87 -16.83
C ASP A 138 -0.73 1.62 -17.45
N SER A 139 0.49 1.20 -17.14
CA SER A 139 1.69 1.81 -17.69
C SER A 139 1.98 1.37 -19.13
N TYR A 140 1.38 0.27 -19.63
CA TYR A 140 1.79 -0.38 -20.88
C TYR A 140 0.98 0.04 -22.10
N ASN A 141 -0.35 -0.13 -22.07
CA ASN A 141 -1.14 0.14 -23.28
C ASN A 141 -1.06 1.59 -23.79
N PRO A 142 -0.99 2.63 -22.93
CA PRO A 142 -0.75 4.01 -23.37
C PRO A 142 0.53 4.19 -24.16
N ARG A 143 1.52 3.32 -23.93
CA ARG A 143 2.85 3.35 -24.55
C ARG A 143 2.99 2.38 -25.72
N GLY A 144 1.89 1.84 -26.24
CA GLY A 144 1.90 0.96 -27.42
C GLY A 144 2.36 -0.47 -27.12
N ILE A 145 2.45 -0.84 -25.84
CA ILE A 145 2.89 -2.16 -25.39
C ILE A 145 1.66 -3.06 -25.30
N ALA A 146 1.43 -3.88 -26.33
CA ALA A 146 0.19 -4.64 -26.49
C ALA A 146 0.16 -6.03 -25.86
N ALA A 147 1.32 -6.68 -25.70
CA ALA A 147 1.45 -8.03 -25.16
C ALA A 147 2.89 -8.36 -24.78
N ASN A 148 3.09 -9.58 -24.30
CA ASN A 148 4.36 -10.11 -23.79
C ASN A 148 4.89 -9.23 -22.66
N PHE A 149 4.01 -8.94 -21.71
CA PHE A 149 4.37 -8.14 -20.53
C PHE A 149 5.37 -8.91 -19.66
N ASN A 150 5.12 -10.21 -19.48
CA ASN A 150 6.02 -11.11 -18.77
C ASN A 150 7.43 -11.08 -19.35
N GLY A 151 8.42 -10.88 -18.47
CA GLY A 151 9.83 -10.81 -18.86
C GLY A 151 10.31 -9.41 -19.25
N ARG A 152 9.42 -8.42 -19.49
CA ARG A 152 9.85 -7.04 -19.71
C ARG A 152 10.69 -6.58 -18.53
N ARG A 153 11.93 -6.20 -18.78
CA ARG A 153 12.92 -5.81 -17.75
C ARG A 153 13.57 -4.50 -18.16
N PRO A 154 13.90 -3.63 -17.21
CA PRO A 154 14.80 -2.53 -17.53
C PRO A 154 16.23 -3.06 -17.79
N HIS A 155 16.70 -2.86 -19.03
CA HIS A 155 18.12 -2.71 -19.42
C HIS A 155 19.04 -3.94 -19.36
N TYR A 156 18.60 -5.11 -19.82
CA TYR A 156 19.54 -6.24 -20.00
C TYR A 156 19.25 -7.15 -21.17
N ASP A 157 17.99 -7.28 -21.60
CA ASP A 157 17.64 -8.14 -22.71
C ASP A 157 16.99 -7.31 -23.82
N PRO A 158 17.72 -7.04 -24.91
CA PRO A 158 17.23 -6.18 -25.97
C PRO A 158 16.04 -6.74 -26.78
N LEU A 159 15.58 -7.97 -26.52
CA LEU A 159 14.32 -8.49 -27.06
C LEU A 159 13.08 -8.08 -26.23
N ILE A 160 13.28 -7.62 -24.99
CA ILE A 160 12.22 -7.35 -24.00
C ILE A 160 12.48 -6.06 -23.18
N ASP A 161 13.56 -5.34 -23.48
CA ASP A 161 13.93 -4.09 -22.83
C ASP A 161 12.94 -2.96 -23.19
N ASP A 162 12.58 -2.16 -22.18
CA ASP A 162 11.47 -1.22 -22.26
C ASP A 162 11.85 0.15 -21.71
N ASP A 163 12.66 0.89 -22.47
CA ASP A 163 13.05 2.25 -22.12
C ASP A 163 11.89 3.25 -22.18
N LEU A 164 10.80 2.88 -22.87
CA LEU A 164 9.54 3.63 -22.95
C LEU A 164 8.74 3.51 -21.65
N CYS A 165 8.85 2.38 -20.96
CA CYS A 165 8.11 2.06 -19.75
C CYS A 165 9.02 1.66 -18.57
N SER A 166 10.20 2.26 -18.48
CA SER A 166 11.15 1.95 -17.40
C SER A 166 10.53 2.25 -16.02
N PRO A 167 10.56 1.29 -15.07
CA PRO A 167 10.10 1.51 -13.70
C PRO A 167 11.01 2.48 -12.91
N ASN A 168 12.16 2.86 -13.47
CA ASN A 168 13.11 3.74 -12.80
C ASN A 168 12.88 5.23 -13.09
N TYR A 169 12.34 5.57 -14.28
CA TYR A 169 12.26 6.97 -14.70
C TYR A 169 11.07 7.33 -15.59
N GLU A 170 10.41 6.37 -16.26
CA GLU A 170 9.19 6.65 -17.03
C GLU A 170 7.93 6.41 -16.20
N ARG A 171 7.75 5.19 -15.67
CA ARG A 171 6.57 4.83 -14.87
C ARG A 171 6.40 5.65 -13.58
N PRO A 172 7.45 6.17 -12.92
CA PRO A 172 7.26 7.06 -11.78
C PRO A 172 6.45 8.32 -12.11
N LYS A 173 6.44 8.75 -13.38
CA LYS A 173 5.58 9.85 -13.87
C LYS A 173 4.09 9.47 -13.85
N ASP A 174 3.77 8.18 -14.00
CA ASP A 174 2.40 7.67 -13.95
C ASP A 174 1.80 7.85 -12.54
N VAL A 175 2.64 7.82 -11.50
CA VAL A 175 2.23 8.14 -10.12
C VAL A 175 1.79 9.60 -10.02
N ILE A 176 2.54 10.53 -10.62
CA ILE A 176 2.18 11.95 -10.63
C ILE A 176 0.88 12.18 -11.41
N ALA A 177 0.70 11.49 -12.54
CA ALA A 177 -0.53 11.55 -13.32
C ALA A 177 -1.73 11.02 -12.52
N ALA A 178 -1.57 9.89 -11.83
CA ALA A 178 -2.60 9.33 -10.95
C ALA A 178 -2.95 10.30 -9.80
N LEU A 179 -1.95 10.90 -9.13
CA LEU A 179 -2.20 11.88 -8.07
C LEU A 179 -2.85 13.16 -8.59
N THR A 180 -2.51 13.60 -9.82
CA THR A 180 -3.15 14.75 -10.47
C THR A 180 -4.62 14.46 -10.76
N TYR A 181 -4.93 13.27 -11.27
CA TYR A 181 -6.29 12.80 -11.50
C TYR A 181 -7.10 12.75 -10.19
N LEU A 182 -6.53 12.15 -9.15
CA LEU A 182 -7.15 12.02 -7.83
C LEU A 182 -7.39 13.39 -7.17
N ALA A 183 -6.47 14.35 -7.31
CA ALA A 183 -6.66 15.71 -6.80
C ALA A 183 -7.85 16.45 -7.45
N GLY A 184 -8.28 16.03 -8.64
CA GLY A 184 -9.44 16.58 -9.34
C GLY A 184 -10.78 15.95 -8.95
N ARG A 185 -10.78 14.89 -8.14
CA ARG A 185 -11.97 14.13 -7.77
C ARG A 185 -12.56 14.62 -6.44
N THR A 186 -13.88 14.80 -6.41
CA THR A 186 -14.60 15.26 -5.20
C THR A 186 -14.87 14.15 -4.19
N ASP A 187 -14.85 12.90 -4.63
CA ASP A 187 -15.05 11.71 -3.80
C ASP A 187 -13.72 11.17 -3.23
N VAL A 188 -12.58 11.81 -3.50
CA VAL A 188 -11.26 11.41 -3.01
C VAL A 188 -10.85 12.27 -1.81
N ASP A 189 -10.41 11.61 -0.75
CA ASP A 189 -9.74 12.25 0.38
C ASP A 189 -8.27 12.47 0.04
N SER A 190 -7.97 13.68 -0.44
CA SER A 190 -6.63 14.08 -0.89
C SER A 190 -5.60 14.07 0.25
N ASP A 191 -6.03 14.13 1.52
CA ASP A 191 -5.10 14.04 2.64
C ASP A 191 -4.74 12.59 2.95
N ASN A 192 -5.49 11.61 2.48
CA ASN A 192 -5.36 10.21 2.87
C ASN A 192 -5.16 9.30 1.66
N ILE A 193 -3.96 9.41 1.06
CA ILE A 193 -3.52 8.56 -0.05
C ILE A 193 -2.41 7.60 0.39
N ALA A 194 -2.42 6.38 -0.13
CA ALA A 194 -1.30 5.43 -0.06
C ALA A 194 -0.86 4.95 -1.45
N LEU A 195 0.34 4.38 -1.48
CA LEU A 195 0.95 3.78 -2.67
C LEU A 195 1.30 2.32 -2.39
N MET A 196 0.90 1.43 -3.29
CA MET A 196 1.27 0.02 -3.27
C MET A 196 1.95 -0.35 -4.59
N GLY A 197 2.93 -1.24 -4.55
CA GLY A 197 3.59 -1.69 -5.76
C GLY A 197 4.16 -3.09 -5.64
N PHE A 198 4.18 -3.80 -6.76
CA PHE A 198 4.60 -5.20 -6.85
C PHE A 198 5.73 -5.37 -7.87
N SER A 199 6.86 -5.97 -7.51
CA SER A 199 8.04 -6.16 -8.38
C SER A 199 8.50 -4.83 -9.02
N GLN A 200 8.36 -4.67 -10.33
CA GLN A 200 8.63 -3.39 -11.00
C GLN A 200 7.69 -2.25 -10.58
N GLY A 201 6.47 -2.57 -10.14
CA GLY A 201 5.57 -1.60 -9.54
C GLY A 201 6.10 -1.09 -8.20
N ALA A 202 6.73 -1.95 -7.40
CA ALA A 202 7.42 -1.54 -6.17
C ALA A 202 8.58 -0.59 -6.50
N GLN A 203 9.40 -0.92 -7.50
CA GLN A 203 10.44 -0.03 -8.00
C GLN A 203 9.87 1.32 -8.44
N THR A 204 8.82 1.30 -9.26
CA THR A 204 8.11 2.50 -9.76
C THR A 204 7.67 3.40 -8.61
N GLY A 205 7.01 2.83 -7.61
CA GLY A 205 6.52 3.58 -6.47
C GLY A 205 7.65 4.19 -5.67
N MET A 206 8.67 3.40 -5.30
CA MET A 206 9.84 3.91 -4.59
C MET A 206 10.55 5.06 -5.32
N ASN A 207 10.64 5.02 -6.65
CA ASN A 207 11.21 6.11 -7.46
C ASN A 207 10.37 7.37 -7.47
N ALA A 208 9.04 7.24 -7.40
CA ALA A 208 8.12 8.38 -7.40
C ALA A 208 8.16 9.14 -6.05
N VAL A 209 8.57 8.45 -4.98
CA VAL A 209 8.59 8.98 -3.60
C VAL A 209 9.99 9.04 -3.01
N LEU A 210 11.00 9.41 -3.79
CA LEU A 210 12.34 9.71 -3.26
C LEU A 210 12.35 11.05 -2.52
N ASP A 211 13.02 11.10 -1.36
CA ASP A 211 13.17 12.32 -0.56
C ASP A 211 13.90 13.42 -1.33
N LEU A 212 13.58 14.68 -1.06
CA LEU A 212 14.24 15.83 -1.69
C LEU A 212 15.74 15.93 -1.40
N SER A 213 16.22 15.33 -0.31
CA SER A 213 17.66 15.24 -0.01
C SER A 213 18.42 14.30 -0.96
N VAL A 214 17.71 13.43 -1.68
CA VAL A 214 18.27 12.60 -2.73
C VAL A 214 18.32 13.46 -4.00
N ASP A 215 19.45 14.12 -4.26
CA ASP A 215 19.70 14.79 -5.54
C ASP A 215 20.64 13.93 -6.38
N LEU A 216 20.12 13.38 -7.47
CA LEU A 216 20.90 12.55 -8.39
C LEU A 216 21.45 13.35 -9.57
N GLY A 217 20.98 14.59 -9.77
CA GLY A 217 21.12 15.30 -11.03
C GLY A 217 20.63 14.47 -12.23
N ASN A 218 21.01 14.91 -13.44
CA ASN A 218 20.86 14.08 -14.62
C ASN A 218 21.98 13.03 -14.65
N TYR A 219 21.64 11.79 -15.02
CA TYR A 219 22.59 10.69 -15.07
C TYR A 219 22.50 9.93 -16.41
N GLU A 220 23.54 9.17 -16.74
CA GLU A 220 23.56 8.33 -17.94
C GLU A 220 23.35 6.87 -17.54
N VAL A 221 22.49 6.17 -18.26
CA VAL A 221 22.30 4.73 -18.12
C VAL A 221 22.69 4.05 -19.43
N SER A 222 23.45 2.96 -19.33
CA SER A 222 23.67 2.06 -20.46
C SER A 222 22.39 1.28 -20.74
N TYR A 223 21.84 1.41 -21.93
CA TYR A 223 20.70 0.68 -22.46
C TYR A 223 21.17 -0.22 -23.58
N THR A 224 20.83 -1.51 -23.55
CA THR A 224 21.23 -2.43 -24.61
C THR A 224 20.01 -2.73 -25.47
N ASP A 225 20.10 -2.48 -26.76
CA ASP A 225 19.02 -2.71 -27.73
C ASP A 225 19.49 -3.66 -28.85
N LEU A 226 18.57 -4.20 -29.64
CA LEU A 226 18.84 -5.00 -30.82
C LEU A 226 18.62 -4.15 -32.06
N VAL A 227 19.70 -3.61 -32.59
CA VAL A 227 19.68 -2.93 -33.88
C VAL A 227 20.10 -3.94 -34.95
N ASN A 228 19.16 -4.34 -35.82
CA ASN A 228 19.37 -5.36 -36.86
C ASN A 228 19.88 -6.71 -36.32
N ASN A 229 19.28 -7.22 -35.23
CA ASN A 229 19.69 -8.45 -34.53
C ASN A 229 21.11 -8.41 -33.93
N VAL A 230 21.71 -7.22 -33.77
CA VAL A 230 22.99 -7.03 -33.08
C VAL A 230 22.76 -6.24 -31.81
N GLN A 231 23.29 -6.74 -30.69
CA GLN A 231 23.24 -6.02 -29.42
C GLN A 231 24.07 -4.74 -29.52
N VAL A 232 23.44 -3.60 -29.29
CA VAL A 232 24.06 -2.28 -29.29
C VAL A 232 23.78 -1.64 -27.93
N SER A 233 24.84 -1.38 -27.16
CA SER A 233 24.72 -0.58 -25.95
C SER A 233 24.78 0.91 -26.30
N THR A 234 23.72 1.63 -25.98
CA THR A 234 23.61 3.08 -26.09
C THR A 234 23.62 3.70 -24.69
N LYS A 235 24.13 4.91 -24.58
CA LYS A 235 23.99 5.69 -23.34
C LYS A 235 22.75 6.55 -23.47
N LYS A 236 21.78 6.34 -22.59
CA LYS A 236 20.58 7.17 -22.48
C LYS A 236 20.77 8.16 -21.35
N SER A 237 20.62 9.45 -21.64
CA SER A 237 20.53 10.46 -20.58
C SER A 237 19.16 10.33 -19.92
N VAL A 238 19.17 10.16 -18.61
CA VAL A 238 17.98 10.06 -17.78
C VAL A 238 17.94 11.30 -16.89
N PRO A 239 16.82 12.05 -16.87
CA PRO A 239 16.67 13.18 -15.98
C PRO A 239 16.69 12.71 -14.52
N SER A 240 16.91 13.64 -13.60
CA SER A 240 16.68 13.37 -12.17
C SER A 240 15.31 12.69 -11.97
N PRO A 241 15.18 11.74 -11.03
CA PRO A 241 13.90 11.12 -10.75
C PRO A 241 12.85 12.20 -10.45
N VAL A 242 11.61 11.91 -10.82
CA VAL A 242 10.50 12.84 -10.60
C VAL A 242 10.28 13.11 -9.13
N ARG A 243 9.68 14.26 -8.81
CA ARG A 243 9.20 14.59 -7.48
C ARG A 243 7.71 14.89 -7.56
N ILE A 244 6.96 14.39 -6.60
CA ILE A 244 5.55 14.76 -6.45
C ILE A 244 5.51 16.25 -6.09
N PRO A 245 4.87 17.11 -6.91
CA PRO A 245 4.72 18.53 -6.62
C PRO A 245 4.00 18.79 -5.29
N ASP A 246 4.38 19.85 -4.58
CA ASP A 246 3.80 20.20 -3.26
C ASP A 246 2.29 20.51 -3.31
N ASN A 247 1.76 20.82 -4.49
CA ASN A 247 0.33 21.09 -4.70
C ASN A 247 -0.50 19.83 -5.03
N LEU A 248 0.15 18.67 -5.13
CA LEU A 248 -0.54 17.40 -5.29
C LEU A 248 -0.63 16.67 -3.95
N PRO A 249 -1.65 15.82 -3.75
CA PRO A 249 -1.73 14.99 -2.56
C PRO A 249 -0.51 14.08 -2.47
N PHE A 250 0.11 14.01 -1.29
CA PHE A 250 1.28 13.18 -1.06
C PHE A 250 0.87 11.89 -0.37
N PRO A 251 1.29 10.70 -0.87
CA PRO A 251 1.00 9.45 -0.17
C PRO A 251 1.57 9.47 1.25
N LYS A 252 0.79 9.05 2.25
CA LYS A 252 1.22 8.92 3.65
C LYS A 252 1.85 7.56 3.94
N PHE A 253 1.49 6.56 3.15
CA PHE A 253 1.89 5.17 3.35
C PHE A 253 2.32 4.51 2.04
N GLY A 254 3.38 3.71 2.10
CA GLY A 254 3.91 2.92 1.00
C GLY A 254 4.08 1.45 1.37
N ALA A 255 3.54 0.52 0.57
CA ALA A 255 3.82 -0.90 0.71
C ALA A 255 4.39 -1.46 -0.61
N PHE A 256 5.64 -1.93 -0.55
CA PHE A 256 6.38 -2.34 -1.73
C PHE A 256 6.80 -3.81 -1.63
N PHE A 257 6.20 -4.63 -2.48
CA PHE A 257 6.37 -6.07 -2.53
C PHE A 257 7.47 -6.44 -3.53
N TYR A 258 8.48 -7.15 -3.04
CA TYR A 258 9.57 -7.80 -3.78
C TYR A 258 10.19 -6.91 -4.88
N GLY A 259 10.36 -5.62 -4.57
CA GLY A 259 10.99 -4.64 -5.45
C GLY A 259 12.46 -4.98 -5.67
N GLY A 260 12.90 -5.01 -6.93
CA GLY A 260 14.16 -5.69 -7.24
C GLY A 260 15.44 -4.88 -7.31
N GLY A 261 16.54 -5.64 -7.25
CA GLY A 261 17.95 -5.29 -7.40
C GLY A 261 18.33 -4.22 -8.44
N SER A 262 17.71 -4.29 -9.63
CA SER A 262 18.13 -3.51 -10.80
C SER A 262 17.92 -2.01 -10.62
N HIS A 263 16.89 -1.57 -9.87
CA HIS A 263 16.69 -0.18 -9.45
C HIS A 263 17.90 0.39 -8.68
N TYR A 264 18.62 -0.45 -7.95
CA TYR A 264 19.75 -0.04 -7.10
C TYR A 264 21.07 0.15 -7.86
N GLY A 265 21.10 -0.14 -9.16
CA GLY A 265 22.20 0.26 -10.03
C GLY A 265 22.01 1.65 -10.66
N TYR A 266 20.75 2.12 -10.79
CA TYR A 266 20.41 3.37 -11.47
C TYR A 266 20.83 4.59 -10.68
N HIS A 267 20.56 4.56 -9.38
CA HIS A 267 20.87 5.67 -8.48
C HIS A 267 22.15 5.39 -7.69
N GLY A 268 23.09 4.60 -8.21
CA GLY A 268 24.42 4.34 -7.61
C GLY A 268 24.47 3.22 -6.56
N GLN A 269 25.65 2.91 -6.02
CA GLN A 269 25.78 1.77 -5.08
C GLN A 269 25.21 2.07 -3.70
N ALA A 270 24.28 1.23 -3.25
CA ALA A 270 23.70 1.25 -1.89
C ALA A 270 24.66 0.74 -0.78
N SER A 271 25.97 0.67 -1.03
CA SER A 271 26.97 0.11 -0.09
C SER A 271 27.74 1.17 0.69
N SER A 272 27.50 2.48 0.46
CA SER A 272 28.17 3.54 1.23
C SER A 272 27.25 4.72 1.51
N VAL A 273 27.23 5.16 2.78
CA VAL A 273 26.55 6.39 3.23
C VAL A 273 27.03 7.65 2.51
N ALA A 274 28.24 7.62 1.94
CA ALA A 274 28.82 8.72 1.18
C ALA A 274 28.09 9.00 -0.15
N ALA A 275 27.23 8.10 -0.62
CA ALA A 275 26.47 8.30 -1.85
C ALA A 275 25.15 9.07 -1.63
N GLY A 276 24.47 8.93 -0.47
CA GLY A 276 23.26 9.70 -0.15
C GLY A 276 22.09 9.56 -1.14
N ARG A 277 22.01 8.43 -1.89
CA ARG A 277 21.15 8.32 -3.08
C ARG A 277 19.81 7.60 -2.90
N TYR A 278 19.55 7.05 -1.73
CA TYR A 278 18.36 6.24 -1.50
C TYR A 278 17.79 6.57 -0.14
N MET A 279 16.83 7.48 -0.13
CA MET A 279 15.95 7.72 1.00
C MET A 279 14.56 7.91 0.41
N LEU A 280 13.60 7.12 0.89
CA LEU A 280 12.19 7.37 0.58
C LEU A 280 11.76 8.65 1.30
N ASP A 281 10.75 9.33 0.79
CA ASP A 281 10.34 10.64 1.32
C ASP A 281 9.92 10.52 2.79
N ARG A 282 10.51 11.38 3.63
CA ARG A 282 10.29 11.40 5.09
C ARG A 282 8.84 11.64 5.52
N ARG A 283 7.97 12.10 4.61
CA ARG A 283 6.54 12.27 4.87
C ARG A 283 5.77 10.94 4.87
N MET A 284 6.40 9.87 4.41
CA MET A 284 5.80 8.54 4.32
C MET A 284 6.22 7.59 5.42
N LYS A 285 5.34 6.64 5.70
CA LYS A 285 5.65 5.38 6.38
C LYS A 285 5.73 4.27 5.34
N VAL A 286 6.76 3.42 5.39
CA VAL A 286 7.02 2.43 4.35
C VAL A 286 7.20 1.03 4.92
N LEU A 287 6.58 0.04 4.25
CA LEU A 287 6.87 -1.38 4.40
C LEU A 287 7.50 -1.94 3.13
N LEU A 288 8.52 -2.77 3.32
CA LEU A 288 9.14 -3.57 2.27
C LEU A 288 8.95 -5.05 2.57
N PHE A 289 8.70 -5.86 1.54
CA PHE A 289 8.50 -7.30 1.68
C PHE A 289 9.36 -8.04 0.66
N HIS A 290 10.19 -8.98 1.10
CA HIS A 290 11.02 -9.81 0.22
C HIS A 290 11.07 -11.24 0.74
N GLY A 291 11.08 -12.21 -0.17
CA GLY A 291 11.30 -13.61 0.19
C GLY A 291 12.77 -14.03 0.00
N THR A 292 13.25 -14.99 0.78
CA THR A 292 14.64 -15.48 0.64
C THR A 292 14.87 -16.30 -0.63
N GLU A 293 13.81 -16.81 -1.26
CA GLU A 293 13.84 -17.44 -2.59
C GLU A 293 13.59 -16.45 -3.74
N ASP A 294 13.30 -15.18 -3.43
CA ASP A 294 13.23 -14.14 -4.45
C ASP A 294 14.63 -13.83 -5.01
N SER A 295 14.82 -14.17 -6.28
CA SER A 295 16.02 -13.84 -7.04
C SER A 295 16.40 -12.35 -6.98
N LEU A 296 15.42 -11.45 -6.76
CA LEU A 296 15.64 -10.02 -6.67
C LEU A 296 16.10 -9.54 -5.29
N LEU A 297 15.84 -10.30 -4.22
CA LEU A 297 16.53 -10.10 -2.93
C LEU A 297 18.02 -10.43 -3.09
N GLY A 298 18.33 -11.45 -3.91
CA GLY A 298 19.69 -11.77 -4.32
C GLY A 298 20.46 -12.61 -3.30
N VAL A 299 19.75 -13.46 -2.57
CA VAL A 299 20.32 -14.54 -1.75
C VAL A 299 20.85 -15.64 -2.68
N ALA A 300 22.08 -16.08 -2.46
CA ALA A 300 22.73 -17.11 -3.29
C ALA A 300 22.21 -18.52 -2.99
N ASN A 301 21.93 -18.81 -1.72
CA ASN A 301 21.28 -20.04 -1.29
C ASN A 301 20.51 -19.77 0.02
N PRO A 302 19.17 -19.82 0.00
CA PRO A 302 18.34 -19.52 1.18
C PRO A 302 18.46 -20.57 2.29
N ASN A 303 18.97 -21.76 1.98
CA ASN A 303 19.11 -22.85 2.96
C ASN A 303 20.45 -22.85 3.72
N VAL A 304 21.30 -21.83 3.52
CA VAL A 304 22.65 -21.76 4.11
C VAL A 304 22.79 -20.50 4.97
N ALA A 305 22.93 -20.69 6.28
CA ALA A 305 23.15 -19.61 7.25
C ALA A 305 24.66 -19.44 7.58
N PRO A 306 25.17 -18.20 7.71
CA PRO A 306 24.48 -16.95 7.36
C PRO A 306 24.24 -16.85 5.85
N MET A 307 23.10 -16.28 5.46
CA MET A 307 22.77 -16.09 4.06
C MET A 307 23.71 -15.07 3.43
N THR A 308 24.13 -15.33 2.19
CA THR A 308 25.07 -14.48 1.44
C THR A 308 24.51 -14.16 0.06
N GLY A 309 25.03 -13.12 -0.58
CA GLY A 309 24.67 -12.78 -1.95
C GLY A 309 24.82 -11.31 -2.26
N SER A 310 24.07 -10.82 -3.24
CA SER A 310 24.10 -9.40 -3.62
C SER A 310 23.33 -8.53 -2.62
N LEU A 311 22.20 -9.04 -2.09
CA LEU A 311 21.42 -8.46 -1.00
C LEU A 311 21.05 -6.98 -1.20
N TYR A 312 20.77 -6.57 -2.43
CA TYR A 312 20.58 -5.16 -2.75
C TYR A 312 19.41 -4.49 -2.03
N PRO A 313 18.21 -5.11 -1.90
CA PRO A 313 17.12 -4.50 -1.15
C PRO A 313 17.47 -4.22 0.31
N MET A 314 18.22 -5.13 0.96
CA MET A 314 18.70 -4.92 2.33
C MET A 314 19.67 -3.75 2.42
N LYS A 315 20.63 -3.68 1.49
CA LYS A 315 21.62 -2.58 1.42
C LYS A 315 20.93 -1.23 1.21
N GLN A 316 19.86 -1.18 0.41
CA GLN A 316 19.04 0.01 0.22
C GLN A 316 18.33 0.41 1.52
N ALA A 317 17.62 -0.51 2.16
CA ALA A 317 16.90 -0.25 3.39
C ALA A 317 17.85 0.32 4.47
N LEU A 318 19.01 -0.32 4.66
CA LEU A 318 20.06 0.17 5.56
C LEU A 318 20.58 1.56 5.17
N SER A 319 20.81 1.81 3.88
CA SER A 319 21.25 3.13 3.39
C SER A 319 20.23 4.22 3.64
N SER A 320 18.93 3.93 3.44
CA SER A 320 17.83 4.85 3.71
C SER A 320 17.78 5.24 5.19
N SER A 321 17.84 4.24 6.08
CA SER A 321 17.87 4.47 7.53
C SER A 321 19.09 5.29 7.96
N LEU A 322 20.27 4.99 7.42
CA LEU A 322 21.49 5.75 7.71
C LEU A 322 21.42 7.19 7.20
N GLN A 323 20.81 7.43 6.05
CA GLN A 323 20.60 8.77 5.50
C GLN A 323 19.64 9.58 6.36
N ALA A 324 18.50 8.99 6.77
CA ALA A 324 17.55 9.63 7.67
C ALA A 324 18.23 10.04 8.99
N ALA A 325 19.02 9.13 9.58
CA ALA A 325 19.80 9.40 10.79
C ALA A 325 20.83 10.52 10.58
N ALA A 326 21.55 10.53 9.45
CA ALA A 326 22.54 11.57 9.13
C ALA A 326 21.91 12.96 8.99
N LEU A 327 20.66 13.02 8.51
CA LEU A 327 19.89 14.27 8.37
C LEU A 327 19.14 14.68 9.64
N GLY A 328 19.07 13.81 10.65
CA GLY A 328 18.30 14.05 11.87
C GLY A 328 16.79 14.09 11.63
N VAL A 329 16.30 13.28 10.70
CA VAL A 329 14.88 13.21 10.32
C VAL A 329 14.32 11.81 10.60
N PRO A 330 12.98 11.66 10.75
CA PRO A 330 12.38 10.34 10.94
C PRO A 330 12.73 9.39 9.78
N ASP A 331 12.99 8.12 10.11
CA ASP A 331 13.15 7.08 9.11
C ASP A 331 11.78 6.75 8.51
N PRO A 332 11.59 6.91 7.19
CA PRO A 332 10.35 6.51 6.53
C PRO A 332 10.13 5.00 6.61
N LEU A 333 11.19 4.19 6.63
CA LEU A 333 11.08 2.74 6.68
C LEU A 333 10.64 2.29 8.07
N GLN A 334 9.44 1.72 8.16
CA GLN A 334 8.93 1.14 9.41
C GLN A 334 9.40 -0.30 9.56
N HIS A 335 9.24 -1.11 8.51
CA HIS A 335 9.67 -2.51 8.48
C HIS A 335 10.16 -2.93 7.09
N HIS A 336 11.15 -3.82 7.09
CA HIS A 336 11.54 -4.62 5.93
C HIS A 336 11.44 -6.09 6.32
N PHE A 337 10.36 -6.72 5.86
CA PHE A 337 10.07 -8.12 6.14
C PHE A 337 10.84 -8.99 5.16
N ILE A 338 11.78 -9.77 5.67
CA ILE A 338 12.48 -10.82 4.91
C ILE A 338 11.91 -12.17 5.31
N LEU A 339 11.23 -12.83 4.39
CA LEU A 339 10.37 -13.98 4.62
C LEU A 339 11.08 -15.26 4.18
N ASP A 340 11.13 -16.26 5.06
CA ASP A 340 11.87 -17.50 4.84
C ASP A 340 11.20 -18.39 3.79
N LEU A 341 12.00 -18.89 2.83
CA LEU A 341 11.61 -19.78 1.73
C LEU A 341 10.43 -19.29 0.89
N VAL A 342 10.31 -17.97 0.75
CA VAL A 342 9.25 -17.32 -0.03
C VAL A 342 9.76 -16.92 -1.40
N GLU A 343 9.01 -17.26 -2.43
CA GLU A 343 9.36 -17.01 -3.82
C GLU A 343 9.01 -15.57 -4.27
N HIS A 344 9.49 -15.22 -5.46
CA HIS A 344 9.05 -14.02 -6.13
C HIS A 344 7.55 -14.11 -6.49
N SER A 345 6.79 -13.03 -6.30
CA SER A 345 5.34 -12.99 -6.59
C SER A 345 4.50 -13.99 -5.77
N PHE A 346 4.91 -14.25 -4.53
CA PHE A 346 4.18 -15.09 -3.56
C PHE A 346 2.72 -14.68 -3.35
N ASP A 347 2.36 -13.45 -3.66
CA ASP A 347 1.03 -12.89 -3.54
C ASP A 347 0.09 -13.25 -4.71
N LEU A 348 0.59 -13.95 -5.74
CA LEU A 348 -0.23 -14.56 -6.81
C LEU A 348 -0.83 -15.91 -6.40
N VAL A 349 -0.31 -16.54 -5.34
CA VAL A 349 -0.81 -17.85 -4.88
C VAL A 349 -2.22 -17.74 -4.30
N THR A 350 -2.98 -18.83 -4.33
CA THR A 350 -4.24 -18.92 -3.59
C THR A 350 -3.95 -19.08 -2.10
N LEU A 351 -4.60 -18.28 -1.26
CA LEU A 351 -4.48 -18.41 0.20
C LEU A 351 -4.87 -19.83 0.66
N ALA A 352 -4.17 -20.34 1.66
CA ALA A 352 -4.58 -21.56 2.35
C ALA A 352 -5.88 -21.32 3.15
N ASP A 353 -6.64 -22.39 3.36
CA ASP A 353 -7.79 -22.36 4.27
C ASP A 353 -7.32 -22.04 5.69
N GLN A 354 -8.17 -21.37 6.47
CA GLN A 354 -7.80 -20.94 7.83
C GLN A 354 -7.40 -22.10 8.76
N ILE A 355 -7.95 -23.29 8.54
CA ILE A 355 -7.58 -24.50 9.31
C ILE A 355 -6.14 -24.95 9.08
N ASP A 356 -5.55 -24.55 7.95
CA ASP A 356 -4.19 -24.91 7.57
C ASP A 356 -3.15 -23.86 7.98
N TRP A 357 -3.58 -22.68 8.45
CA TRP A 357 -2.66 -21.60 8.84
C TRP A 357 -1.72 -22.03 9.97
N ASN A 358 -0.45 -21.69 9.83
CA ASN A 358 0.64 -22.07 10.74
C ASN A 358 0.82 -23.60 10.89
N THR A 359 0.31 -24.39 9.93
CA THR A 359 0.54 -25.83 9.84
C THR A 359 1.45 -26.17 8.66
N ILE A 360 1.84 -27.43 8.53
CA ILE A 360 2.63 -27.92 7.38
C ILE A 360 1.86 -27.88 6.04
N ASN A 361 0.55 -27.65 6.08
CA ASN A 361 -0.29 -27.56 4.89
C ASN A 361 -0.31 -26.15 4.27
N GLU A 362 0.13 -25.12 5.01
CA GLU A 362 0.30 -23.76 4.49
C GLU A 362 1.71 -23.64 3.91
N SER A 363 1.83 -23.35 2.62
CA SER A 363 3.13 -23.08 2.00
C SER A 363 3.71 -21.75 2.50
N PRO A 364 5.05 -21.56 2.43
CA PRO A 364 5.67 -20.27 2.75
C PRO A 364 5.03 -19.10 2.02
N ASP A 365 4.76 -19.23 0.72
CA ASP A 365 4.11 -18.18 -0.08
C ASP A 365 2.69 -17.86 0.38
N GLN A 366 1.91 -18.88 0.77
CA GLN A 366 0.56 -18.69 1.29
C GLN A 366 0.59 -17.94 2.62
N LYS A 367 1.49 -18.33 3.52
CA LYS A 367 1.73 -17.65 4.80
C LYS A 367 2.18 -16.21 4.57
N ALA A 368 3.12 -15.98 3.66
CA ALA A 368 3.60 -14.65 3.28
C ALA A 368 2.46 -13.78 2.72
N LYS A 369 1.67 -14.29 1.78
CA LYS A 369 0.54 -13.56 1.19
C LYS A 369 -0.45 -13.12 2.26
N ARG A 370 -0.77 -14.00 3.22
CA ARG A 370 -1.67 -13.71 4.35
C ARG A 370 -1.10 -12.62 5.25
N LEU A 371 0.09 -12.85 5.82
CA LEU A 371 0.69 -11.96 6.81
C LEU A 371 1.00 -10.58 6.22
N CYS A 372 1.53 -10.52 4.99
CA CYS A 372 1.84 -9.25 4.35
C CYS A 372 0.56 -8.47 4.00
N ARG A 373 -0.51 -9.15 3.58
CA ARG A 373 -1.82 -8.51 3.34
C ARG A 373 -2.38 -7.91 4.62
N GLU A 374 -2.40 -8.68 5.70
CA GLU A 374 -2.89 -8.22 7.01
C GLU A 374 -2.09 -7.01 7.51
N GLU A 375 -0.77 -7.06 7.37
CA GLU A 375 0.11 -5.95 7.72
C GLU A 375 -0.18 -4.69 6.90
N VAL A 376 -0.33 -4.82 5.57
CA VAL A 376 -0.69 -3.68 4.72
C VAL A 376 -2.04 -3.07 5.11
N LEU A 377 -3.07 -3.89 5.35
CA LEU A 377 -4.38 -3.41 5.76
C LEU A 377 -4.33 -2.68 7.11
N LYS A 378 -3.53 -3.19 8.05
CA LYS A 378 -3.29 -2.55 9.36
C LYS A 378 -2.69 -1.16 9.20
N TRP A 379 -1.66 -1.03 8.36
CA TRP A 379 -0.99 0.26 8.15
C TRP A 379 -1.80 1.24 7.30
N LEU A 380 -2.56 0.76 6.32
CA LEU A 380 -3.53 1.59 5.59
C LEU A 380 -4.54 2.20 6.54
N GLU A 381 -5.08 1.40 7.45
CA GLU A 381 -6.01 1.88 8.45
C GLU A 381 -5.38 2.89 9.40
N TYR A 382 -4.21 2.59 9.96
CA TYR A 382 -3.48 3.53 10.81
C TYR A 382 -3.15 4.86 10.12
N CYS A 383 -2.72 4.83 8.85
CA CYS A 383 -2.22 6.01 8.16
C CYS A 383 -3.30 6.83 7.45
N LEU A 384 -4.37 6.19 6.98
CA LEU A 384 -5.36 6.81 6.10
C LEU A 384 -6.73 7.00 6.74
N LYS A 385 -7.08 6.24 7.77
CA LYS A 385 -8.37 6.42 8.45
C LYS A 385 -8.17 7.33 9.66
N PRO A 386 -8.60 8.60 9.61
CA PRO A 386 -8.56 9.45 10.78
C PRO A 386 -9.51 8.92 11.84
N ALA A 387 -9.10 8.96 13.11
CA ALA A 387 -10.06 8.78 14.20
C ALA A 387 -11.11 9.89 14.13
N PRO A 388 -12.41 9.55 14.21
CA PRO A 388 -13.45 10.57 14.21
C PRO A 388 -13.33 11.46 15.45
N ILE A 389 -13.14 12.77 15.24
CA ILE A 389 -13.18 13.75 16.33
C ILE A 389 -14.64 13.97 16.72
N THR A 390 -15.01 13.55 17.93
CA THR A 390 -16.35 13.81 18.48
C THR A 390 -16.28 14.88 19.55
N ALA A 391 -16.93 16.02 19.32
CA ALA A 391 -17.17 17.00 20.37
C ALA A 391 -18.32 16.49 21.26
N LEU A 392 -18.10 16.45 22.58
CA LEU A 392 -19.16 16.20 23.54
C LEU A 392 -20.23 17.29 23.42
N ALA A 393 -21.50 16.91 23.59
CA ALA A 393 -22.60 17.88 23.61
C ALA A 393 -22.37 18.92 24.72
N PRO A 394 -22.75 20.19 24.51
CA PRO A 394 -22.44 21.29 25.44
C PRO A 394 -23.10 21.18 26.83
N ASP A 395 -24.05 20.25 27.03
CA ASP A 395 -24.86 20.13 28.25
C ASP A 395 -24.65 18.80 28.99
N VAL A 396 -23.49 18.15 28.86
CA VAL A 396 -23.16 16.97 29.68
C VAL A 396 -22.89 17.47 31.11
N ALA A 397 -23.81 17.15 32.03
CA ALA A 397 -23.68 17.54 33.44
C ALA A 397 -22.38 16.98 34.04
N PRO A 398 -21.77 17.67 35.03
CA PRO A 398 -20.57 17.18 35.70
C PRO A 398 -20.85 15.81 36.32
N GLY A 399 -20.06 14.79 35.96
CA GLY A 399 -20.30 13.41 36.38
C GLY A 399 -19.64 12.37 35.48
N ASP A 400 -20.08 11.13 35.63
CA ASP A 400 -19.62 9.99 34.83
C ASP A 400 -20.16 10.09 33.39
N VAL A 401 -19.25 10.02 32.43
CA VAL A 401 -19.48 10.00 30.99
C VAL A 401 -18.99 8.68 30.44
N ASP A 402 -19.67 8.19 29.40
CA ASP A 402 -19.25 6.99 28.69
C ASP A 402 -18.59 7.41 27.38
N LEU A 403 -17.34 6.98 27.18
CA LEU A 403 -16.60 7.21 25.95
C LEU A 403 -16.76 5.98 25.07
N GLY A 404 -17.51 6.13 23.97
CA GLY A 404 -17.72 5.07 22.98
C GLY A 404 -16.89 5.27 21.73
N VAL A 405 -16.27 4.20 21.24
CA VAL A 405 -15.56 4.18 19.95
C VAL A 405 -15.82 2.87 19.21
N VAL A 406 -15.92 2.94 17.89
CA VAL A 406 -15.84 1.76 17.03
C VAL A 406 -14.36 1.46 16.82
N THR A 407 -13.88 0.34 17.36
CA THR A 407 -12.49 -0.07 17.17
C THR A 407 -12.32 -0.94 15.93
N ASN A 408 -11.08 -1.08 15.52
CA ASN A 408 -10.66 -2.06 14.54
C ASN A 408 -9.67 -3.06 15.16
N ALA A 409 -9.86 -4.33 14.86
CA ALA A 409 -9.04 -5.44 15.35
C ALA A 409 -7.55 -5.38 14.98
N ARG A 410 -7.15 -4.50 14.06
CA ARG A 410 -5.75 -4.32 13.64
C ARG A 410 -4.99 -3.26 14.43
N LEU A 411 -5.66 -2.52 15.30
CA LEU A 411 -5.06 -1.40 16.03
C LEU A 411 -5.12 -1.65 17.53
N ASN A 412 -4.11 -1.14 18.22
CA ASN A 412 -4.09 -1.01 19.67
C ASN A 412 -4.46 0.43 20.04
N TYR A 413 -5.23 0.58 21.11
CA TYR A 413 -5.84 1.84 21.52
C TYR A 413 -5.47 2.19 22.95
N GLN A 414 -5.26 3.48 23.20
CA GLN A 414 -5.04 4.04 24.52
C GLN A 414 -5.89 5.30 24.70
N TRP A 415 -6.77 5.27 25.69
CA TRP A 415 -7.51 6.45 26.07
C TRP A 415 -6.65 7.38 26.92
N ARG A 416 -6.75 8.68 26.65
CA ARG A 416 -6.04 9.70 27.42
C ARG A 416 -6.92 10.90 27.69
N TYR A 417 -6.60 11.60 28.76
CA TYR A 417 -7.30 12.83 29.12
C TYR A 417 -6.33 13.97 29.40
N SER A 418 -6.84 15.19 29.25
CA SER A 418 -6.15 16.42 29.61
C SER A 418 -7.12 17.40 30.23
N ASP A 419 -6.69 18.11 31.27
CA ASP A 419 -7.46 19.21 31.84
C ASP A 419 -7.09 20.58 31.22
N ASN A 420 -6.03 20.64 30.40
CA ASN A 420 -5.47 21.90 29.89
C ASN A 420 -4.96 21.85 28.43
N LEU A 421 -5.20 20.75 27.71
CA LEU A 421 -4.72 20.48 26.34
C LEU A 421 -3.19 20.42 26.16
N THR A 422 -2.41 20.52 27.23
CA THR A 422 -0.93 20.52 27.19
C THR A 422 -0.34 19.30 27.90
N SER A 423 -0.95 18.87 29.00
CA SER A 423 -0.53 17.69 29.76
C SER A 423 -1.57 16.58 29.57
N TRP A 424 -1.13 15.46 29.00
CA TRP A 424 -1.97 14.30 28.74
C TRP A 424 -1.61 13.16 29.70
N PHE A 425 -2.63 12.53 30.25
CA PHE A 425 -2.51 11.43 31.21
C PHE A 425 -3.31 10.23 30.72
N ASP A 426 -2.79 9.04 30.98
CA ASP A 426 -3.41 7.81 30.52
C ASP A 426 -4.68 7.53 31.32
N LEU A 427 -5.72 7.06 30.62
CA LEU A 427 -7.01 6.70 31.15
C LEU A 427 -7.22 5.20 30.97
N GLY A 428 -6.64 4.42 31.88
CA GLY A 428 -6.66 2.96 31.80
C GLY A 428 -5.40 2.39 31.14
N SER A 429 -5.47 1.10 30.80
CA SER A 429 -4.41 0.40 30.06
C SER A 429 -4.73 0.35 28.58
N ASP A 430 -3.70 0.15 27.79
CA ASP A 430 -3.81 -0.15 26.37
C ASP A 430 -4.70 -1.39 26.16
N PHE A 431 -5.43 -1.39 25.05
CA PHE A 431 -6.29 -2.51 24.66
C PHE A 431 -6.29 -2.68 23.15
N ASP A 432 -6.34 -3.93 22.71
CA ASP A 432 -6.47 -4.25 21.29
C ASP A 432 -7.93 -4.06 20.87
N GLY A 433 -8.13 -3.49 19.68
CA GLY A 433 -9.46 -3.41 19.11
C GLY A 433 -10.05 -4.80 18.84
N ASP A 434 -11.37 -4.88 18.77
CA ASP A 434 -12.10 -6.11 18.46
C ASP A 434 -12.92 -6.01 17.17
N GLY A 435 -12.92 -4.85 16.51
CA GLY A 435 -13.75 -4.59 15.33
C GLY A 435 -15.17 -4.16 15.66
N GLY A 436 -15.46 -3.79 16.92
CA GLY A 436 -16.79 -3.40 17.38
C GLY A 436 -16.79 -2.17 18.29
N ASP A 437 -17.97 -1.90 18.85
CA ASP A 437 -18.18 -0.79 19.80
C ASP A 437 -17.57 -1.12 21.16
N ILE A 438 -16.59 -0.31 21.58
CA ILE A 438 -15.97 -0.38 22.89
C ILE A 438 -16.31 0.89 23.67
N PHE A 439 -16.70 0.69 24.93
CA PHE A 439 -17.13 1.73 25.86
C PHE A 439 -16.23 1.77 27.08
N MET A 440 -15.99 2.97 27.60
CA MET A 440 -15.21 3.19 28.81
C MET A 440 -15.81 4.30 29.66
N ASP A 441 -16.08 3.96 30.93
CA ASP A 441 -16.53 4.93 31.93
C ASP A 441 -15.38 5.92 32.26
N ALA A 442 -15.66 7.22 32.17
CA ALA A 442 -14.75 8.30 32.52
C ALA A 442 -15.48 9.36 33.36
N THR A 443 -14.77 10.16 34.16
CA THR A 443 -15.39 11.21 34.98
C THR A 443 -14.92 12.59 34.53
N LEU A 444 -15.87 13.52 34.35
CA LEU A 444 -15.57 14.93 34.06
C LEU A 444 -14.93 15.60 35.29
N GLY A 445 -13.89 16.40 35.06
CA GLY A 445 -13.17 17.10 36.12
C GLY A 445 -14.03 18.15 36.84
N PRO A 446 -13.63 18.58 38.05
CA PRO A 446 -14.40 19.49 38.92
C PRO A 446 -14.60 20.91 38.35
N ASP A 447 -13.85 21.29 37.32
CA ASP A 447 -13.93 22.60 36.65
C ASP A 447 -14.71 22.56 35.31
N ASP A 448 -15.51 21.51 35.10
CA ASP A 448 -16.34 21.25 33.90
C ASP A 448 -15.54 21.26 32.59
N ARG A 449 -14.23 21.03 32.66
CA ARG A 449 -13.32 21.09 31.53
C ARG A 449 -12.33 19.94 31.59
N ARG A 450 -12.63 18.90 30.83
CA ARG A 450 -11.73 17.78 30.54
C ARG A 450 -11.85 17.43 29.07
N PHE A 451 -10.70 17.21 28.45
CA PHE A 451 -10.58 16.79 27.06
C PHE A 451 -10.17 15.32 27.05
N PHE A 452 -10.74 14.56 26.13
CA PHE A 452 -10.41 13.16 25.94
C PHE A 452 -9.87 12.96 24.52
N THR A 453 -8.88 12.09 24.39
CA THR A 453 -8.40 11.60 23.11
C THR A 453 -8.29 10.10 23.18
N LEU A 454 -8.39 9.47 22.01
CA LEU A 454 -8.06 8.08 21.82
C LEU A 454 -6.85 8.04 20.90
N ASP A 455 -5.70 7.73 21.49
CA ASP A 455 -4.49 7.47 20.72
C ASP A 455 -4.56 6.02 20.23
N TYR A 456 -4.05 5.77 19.02
CA TYR A 456 -4.02 4.43 18.46
C TYR A 456 -2.73 4.21 17.68
N LEU A 457 -2.26 2.96 17.71
CA LEU A 457 -1.07 2.50 17.02
C LEU A 457 -1.40 1.19 16.30
N PRO A 458 -0.63 0.82 15.25
CA PRO A 458 -0.66 -0.54 14.75
C PRO A 458 -0.40 -1.52 15.91
N ILE A 459 -1.15 -2.61 15.98
CA ILE A 459 -0.72 -3.76 16.82
C ILE A 459 0.68 -4.20 16.38
N ALA A 460 1.39 -4.90 17.28
CA ALA A 460 2.73 -5.39 17.01
C ALA A 460 2.81 -6.12 15.65
N PRO A 461 3.90 -5.94 14.89
CA PRO A 461 4.07 -6.61 13.60
C PRO A 461 4.09 -8.14 13.78
N PRO A 462 3.69 -8.91 12.75
CA PRO A 462 3.58 -10.37 12.84
C PRO A 462 4.90 -11.09 13.14
N ILE A 463 6.05 -10.40 12.99
CA ILE A 463 7.36 -10.91 13.39
C ILE A 463 7.47 -11.17 14.90
N ASP A 464 6.69 -10.46 15.72
CA ASP A 464 6.71 -10.61 17.17
C ASP A 464 5.80 -11.75 17.67
N ASP A 465 5.01 -12.36 16.78
CA ASP A 465 4.10 -13.46 17.12
C ASP A 465 4.87 -14.81 17.22
N PRO A 466 4.74 -15.55 18.33
CA PRO A 466 5.34 -16.87 18.50
C PRO A 466 5.01 -17.87 17.38
N ASP A 467 3.83 -17.79 16.77
CA ASP A 467 3.42 -18.69 15.67
C ASP A 467 4.17 -18.42 14.36
N ASN A 468 4.90 -17.31 14.29
CA ASN A 468 5.74 -16.92 13.16
C ASN A 468 7.23 -17.01 13.46
N ALA A 469 7.61 -17.61 14.60
CA ALA A 469 9.00 -17.79 14.97
C ALA A 469 9.79 -18.53 13.89
N GLY A 470 10.89 -17.91 13.44
CA GLY A 470 11.76 -18.46 12.38
C GLY A 470 11.29 -18.20 10.95
N PHE A 471 10.10 -17.63 10.73
CA PHE A 471 9.61 -17.29 9.39
C PHE A 471 10.14 -15.94 8.88
N PHE A 472 10.50 -15.04 9.79
CA PHE A 472 11.05 -13.72 9.45
C PHE A 472 12.53 -13.66 9.84
N HIS A 473 13.39 -13.28 8.88
CA HIS A 473 14.83 -13.17 9.10
C HIS A 473 15.25 -11.75 9.49
N PRO A 474 15.92 -11.56 10.64
CA PRO A 474 16.60 -10.30 10.94
C PRO A 474 17.84 -10.13 10.04
N TYR A 475 18.30 -8.88 9.88
CA TYR A 475 19.53 -8.59 9.13
C TYR A 475 20.79 -9.25 9.69
N THR A 476 20.78 -9.72 10.93
CA THR A 476 21.89 -10.47 11.55
C THR A 476 22.08 -11.87 10.98
N ASP A 477 21.09 -12.41 10.27
CA ASP A 477 21.17 -13.73 9.64
C ASP A 477 21.92 -13.70 8.30
N PHE A 478 22.34 -12.51 7.86
CA PHE A 478 23.00 -12.28 6.59
C PHE A 478 24.44 -11.80 6.77
N SER A 479 25.30 -12.14 5.81
CA SER A 479 26.68 -11.65 5.72
C SER A 479 26.85 -10.82 4.45
N TYR A 480 27.13 -9.52 4.61
CA TYR A 480 27.13 -8.51 3.56
C TYR A 480 28.51 -8.10 3.06
#